data_AF-A0A2N5GPM2-F1
#
_entry.id   AF-A0A2N5GPM2-F1
#
_cell.length_a   1.000
_cell.length_b   1.000
_cell.length_c   1.000
_cell.angle_alpha   90.00
_cell.angle_beta   90.00
_cell.angle_gamma   90.00
#
_symmetry.space_group_name_H-M   'P 1'
#
loop_
_entity.id
_entity.type
_entity.pdbx_description
1 polymer ?
#
loop_
_entity_poly.entity_id
_entity_poly.type
_entity_poly.pdbx_seq_one_letter_code
_entity_poly.pdbx_strand_id
1 'polypeptide(L)'
;MKFRSKCDNQVLCVKPARNQVQDGIVLQIPGEHIRFNSGEYETTDKSEISFLKKHRLFGVEIFEEKEVKDTQAQTEEKKETKTGA
;
A
#
# COMPACT_ATOMS: atom_id res chain seq x y z
N MET A 1 5.94 10.31 1.69
CA MET A 1 6.28 9.36 2.78
C MET A 1 6.04 7.97 2.22
N LYS A 2 7.02 7.08 2.36
CA LYS A 2 6.96 5.76 1.74
C LYS A 2 6.71 4.68 2.78
N PHE A 3 5.83 3.76 2.45
CA PHE A 3 5.50 2.59 3.25
C PHE A 3 5.79 1.34 2.44
N ARG A 4 6.28 0.32 3.14
CA ARG A 4 6.52 -1.00 2.56
C ARG A 4 5.70 -2.06 3.28
N SER A 5 5.02 -2.89 2.52
CA SER A 5 4.33 -4.08 3.02
C SER A 5 5.15 -5.32 2.70
N LYS A 6 5.05 -6.33 3.56
CA LYS A 6 5.57 -7.68 3.28
C LYS A 6 4.82 -8.38 2.13
N CYS A 7 3.60 -7.94 1.84
CA CYS A 7 2.75 -8.50 0.80
C CYS A 7 2.68 -7.56 -0.41
N ASP A 8 3.03 -8.07 -1.60
CA ASP A 8 3.24 -7.23 -2.79
C ASP A 8 2.00 -6.48 -3.27
N ASN A 9 0.82 -7.11 -3.14
CA ASN A 9 -0.45 -6.58 -3.61
C ASN A 9 -1.44 -6.35 -2.45
N GLN A 10 -0.92 -5.96 -1.28
CA GLN A 10 -1.76 -5.71 -0.12
C GLN A 10 -2.75 -4.55 -0.40
N VAL A 11 -4.03 -4.79 -0.13
CA VAL A 11 -5.07 -3.75 -0.19
C VAL A 11 -5.64 -3.55 1.19
N LEU A 12 -5.66 -2.30 1.65
CA LEU A 12 -6.28 -1.89 2.90
C LEU A 12 -7.54 -1.09 2.60
N CYS A 13 -8.67 -1.51 3.15
CA CYS A 13 -9.91 -0.74 3.08
C CYS A 13 -9.85 0.36 4.15
N VAL A 14 -9.80 1.62 3.71
CA VAL A 14 -9.85 2.80 4.59
C VAL A 14 -11.30 3.14 4.90
N LYS A 15 -12.15 3.15 3.88
CA LYS A 15 -13.60 3.34 4.01
C LYS A 15 -14.33 2.36 3.10
N PRO A 16 -15.26 1.56 3.61
CA PRO A 16 -16.06 0.69 2.76
C PRO A 16 -16.98 1.52 1.85
N ALA A 17 -17.22 1.01 0.65
CA ALA A 17 -18.27 1.55 -0.22
C ALA A 17 -19.62 1.35 0.46
N ARG A 18 -20.50 2.34 0.36
CA ARG A 18 -21.82 2.26 1.00
C ARG A 18 -22.88 2.97 0.18
N ASN A 19 -24.12 2.54 0.33
CA ASN A 19 -25.27 3.25 -0.17
C ASN A 19 -25.72 4.27 0.87
N GLN A 20 -25.97 5.50 0.43
CA GLN A 20 -26.51 6.57 1.25
C GLN A 20 -27.81 7.06 0.62
N VAL A 21 -28.90 7.06 1.38
CA VAL A 21 -30.16 7.63 0.93
C VAL A 21 -30.12 9.13 1.21
N GLN A 22 -30.22 9.95 0.17
CA GLN A 22 -30.32 11.41 0.26
C GLN A 22 -31.54 11.85 -0.55
N ASP A 23 -32.47 12.55 0.10
CA ASP A 23 -33.72 13.05 -0.50
C ASP A 23 -34.54 11.95 -1.20
N GLY A 24 -34.57 10.74 -0.61
CA GLY A 24 -35.28 9.58 -1.16
C GLY A 24 -34.56 8.87 -2.31
N ILE A 25 -33.39 9.34 -2.73
CA ILE A 25 -32.57 8.74 -3.79
C ILE A 25 -31.41 7.97 -3.15
N VAL A 26 -31.18 6.74 -3.63
CA VAL A 26 -30.03 5.92 -3.21
C VAL A 26 -28.79 6.36 -4.00
N LEU A 27 -27.84 6.99 -3.32
CA LEU A 27 -26.54 7.36 -3.86
C LEU A 27 -25.50 6.31 -3.47
N GLN A 28 -24.73 5.83 -4.45
CA GLN A 28 -23.63 4.92 -4.19
C GLN A 28 -22.36 5.73 -3.90
N ILE A 29 -21.94 5.73 -2.64
CA ILE A 29 -20.72 6.42 -2.20
C ILE A 29 -19.54 5.46 -2.39
N PRO A 30 -18.53 5.82 -3.21
CA PRO A 30 -17.36 4.99 -3.40
C PRO A 30 -16.58 4.86 -2.09
N GLY A 31 -16.06 3.66 -1.86
CA GLY A 31 -15.12 3.40 -0.78
C GLY A 31 -13.72 3.92 -1.11
N GLU A 32 -12.87 3.92 -0.11
CA GLU A 32 -11.49 4.38 -0.19
C GLU A 32 -10.57 3.24 0.21
N HIS A 33 -9.56 2.97 -0.61
CA HIS A 33 -8.62 1.86 -0.40
C HIS A 33 -7.20 2.32 -0.66
N ILE A 34 -6.29 1.86 0.18
CA ILE A 34 -4.85 1.99 -0.04
C ILE A 34 -4.36 0.68 -0.64
N ARG A 35 -3.78 0.75 -1.83
CA ARG A 35 -3.18 -0.41 -2.51
C ARG A 35 -1.67 -0.25 -2.54
N PHE A 36 -0.98 -1.23 -1.96
CA PHE A 36 0.44 -1.43 -2.17
C PHE A 36 0.64 -2.06 -3.55
N ASN A 37 1.56 -1.51 -4.33
CA ASN A 37 1.97 -2.06 -5.62
C ASN A 37 3.42 -2.49 -5.50
N SER A 38 3.71 -3.76 -5.79
CA SER A 38 5.04 -4.36 -5.59
C SER A 38 5.57 -4.18 -4.16
N GLY A 39 4.65 -4.21 -3.19
CA GLY A 39 4.95 -4.07 -1.76
C GLY A 39 5.18 -2.63 -1.33
N GLU A 40 5.03 -1.63 -2.21
CA GLU A 40 5.30 -0.24 -1.90
C GLU A 40 4.05 0.63 -2.03
N TYR A 41 3.97 1.63 -1.17
CA TYR A 41 2.95 2.67 -1.22
C TYR A 41 3.55 4.01 -0.82
N GLU A 42 3.40 5.00 -1.68
CA GLU A 42 3.88 6.36 -1.44
C GLU A 42 2.70 7.32 -1.39
N THR A 43 2.66 8.14 -0.35
CA THR A 43 1.64 9.18 -0.20
C THR A 43 2.20 10.40 0.51
N THR A 44 1.60 11.56 0.23
CA THR A 44 1.80 12.83 0.95
C THR A 44 0.57 13.21 1.78
N ASP A 45 -0.54 12.46 1.67
CA ASP A 45 -1.74 12.74 2.44
C ASP A 45 -1.54 12.34 3.92
N LYS A 46 -1.74 13.31 4.80
CA LYS A 46 -1.65 13.13 6.24
C LYS A 46 -2.71 12.15 6.76
N SER A 47 -3.87 12.07 6.10
CA SER A 47 -4.96 11.19 6.50
C SER A 47 -4.56 9.72 6.29
N GLU A 48 -4.08 9.38 5.10
CA GLU A 48 -3.59 8.04 4.74
C GLU A 48 -2.37 7.64 5.58
N ILE A 49 -1.43 8.57 5.79
CA ILE A 49 -0.27 8.36 6.68
C ILE A 49 -0.74 8.00 8.11
N SER A 50 -1.70 8.76 8.64
CA SER A 50 -2.22 8.50 10.00
C SER A 50 -2.97 7.18 10.09
N PHE A 51 -3.69 6.79 9.04
CA PHE A 51 -4.38 5.51 8.94
C PHE A 51 -3.36 4.36 8.96
N LEU A 52 -2.34 4.42 8.11
CA LEU A 52 -1.30 3.40 8.02
C LEU A 52 -0.55 3.23 9.34
N LYS A 53 -0.18 4.33 10.01
CA LYS A 53 0.51 4.29 11.32
C LYS A 53 -0.34 3.72 12.45
N LYS A 54 -1.66 3.88 12.41
CA LYS A 54 -2.60 3.34 13.41
C LYS A 54 -3.09 1.94 13.07
N HIS A 55 -2.81 1.45 11.87
CA HIS A 55 -3.31 0.16 11.41
C HIS A 55 -2.68 -0.99 12.21
N ARG A 56 -3.44 -2.04 12.50
CA ARG A 56 -2.97 -3.20 13.30
C ARG A 56 -1.72 -3.87 12.73
N LEU A 57 -1.56 -3.81 11.40
CA LEU A 57 -0.45 -4.43 10.69
C LEU A 57 0.82 -3.56 10.69
N PHE A 58 0.73 -2.31 11.15
CA PHE A 58 1.88 -1.42 11.23
C PHE A 58 2.88 -1.94 12.28
N GLY A 59 4.15 -2.03 11.88
CA GLY A 59 5.22 -2.61 12.69
C GLY A 59 5.30 -4.15 12.67
N VAL A 60 4.34 -4.83 12.03
CA VAL A 60 4.35 -6.30 11.87
C VAL A 60 4.51 -6.70 10.40
N GLU A 61 3.65 -6.16 9.53
CA GLU A 61 3.65 -6.45 8.09
C GLU A 61 3.75 -5.20 7.23
N ILE A 62 3.56 -4.01 7.81
CA ILE A 62 3.69 -2.72 7.13
C ILE A 62 4.69 -1.87 7.90
N PHE A 63 5.65 -1.29 7.20
CA PHE A 63 6.74 -0.51 7.76
C PHE A 63 6.83 0.84 7.07
N GLU A 64 7.19 1.87 7.82
CA GLU A 64 7.55 3.17 7.26
C GLU A 64 8.99 3.10 6.78
N GLU A 65 9.20 3.31 5.47
CA GLU A 65 10.53 3.46 4.90
C GLU A 65 10.95 4.91 5.14
N LYS A 66 11.73 5.12 6.22
CA LYS A 66 12.43 6.39 6.41
C LYS A 66 13.43 6.50 5.28
N GLU A 67 13.45 7.62 4.57
CA GLU A 67 14.51 7.94 3.63
C GLU A 67 15.84 7.95 4.39
N VAL A 68 16.51 6.80 4.42
CA VAL A 68 17.92 6.73 4.74
C VAL A 68 18.61 7.27 3.51
N LYS A 69 18.99 8.55 3.54
CA LYS A 69 20.06 9.04 2.69
C LYS A 69 21.31 8.25 3.09
N ASP A 70 21.51 7.08 2.47
CA ASP A 70 22.79 6.57 1.99
C ASP A 70 22.66 5.10 1.57
N THR A 71 22.83 4.90 0.26
CA THR A 71 23.52 3.78 -0.40
C THR A 71 23.24 2.37 0.11
N GLN A 72 22.37 1.63 -0.60
CA GLN A 72 22.67 0.25 -1.00
C GLN A 72 21.77 -0.27 -2.11
N ALA A 73 22.43 -0.67 -3.19
CA ALA A 73 21.94 -1.48 -4.29
C ALA A 73 21.81 -2.96 -3.87
N GLN A 74 21.18 -3.74 -4.77
CA GLN A 74 20.89 -5.20 -4.72
C GLN A 74 19.56 -5.49 -4.01
N THR A 75 18.58 -6.17 -4.60
CA THR A 75 18.61 -7.37 -5.47
C THR A 75 17.31 -7.34 -6.29
N GLU A 76 17.32 -7.51 -7.61
CA GLU A 76 16.89 -8.75 -8.26
C GLU A 76 17.38 -8.78 -9.72
N GLU A 77 18.52 -9.45 -9.94
CA GLU A 77 18.88 -9.99 -11.25
C GLU A 77 19.26 -11.46 -11.04
N LYS A 78 18.37 -12.38 -11.44
CA LYS A 78 18.70 -13.78 -11.74
C LYS A 78 17.54 -14.47 -12.45
N LYS A 79 17.58 -14.43 -13.79
CA LYS A 79 17.14 -15.54 -14.65
C LYS A 79 18.05 -15.62 -15.87
N GLU A 80 19.26 -16.12 -15.67
CA GLU A 80 19.96 -16.87 -16.72
C GLU A 80 19.66 -18.35 -16.53
N THR A 81 19.11 -18.99 -17.55
CA THR A 81 19.37 -20.41 -17.81
C THR A 81 19.39 -20.56 -19.33
N LYS A 82 20.57 -20.33 -19.90
CA LYS A 82 20.94 -20.93 -21.18
C LYS A 82 21.15 -22.43 -20.92
N THR A 83 20.39 -23.27 -21.60
CA THR A 83 20.72 -24.68 -21.77
C THR A 83 21.02 -24.88 -23.25
N GLY A 84 22.30 -25.01 -23.57
CA GLY A 84 22.79 -25.50 -24.85
C GLY A 84 23.42 -26.87 -24.64
N ALA A 85 23.07 -27.82 -25.50
CA ALA A 85 23.87 -28.96 -25.91
C ALA A 85 23.33 -29.43 -27.26
#